data_AF-A0A0G4MC89-F1
#
_entry.id   AF-A0A0G4MC89-F1
#
_cell.length_a   1.000
_cell.length_b   1.000
_cell.length_c   1.000
_cell.angle_alpha   90.00
_cell.angle_beta   90.00
_cell.angle_gamma   90.00
#
_symmetry.space_group_name_H-M   'P 1'
#
loop_
_entity.id
_entity.type
_entity.pdbx_description
1 polymer ?
#
loop_
_entity_poly.entity_id
_entity_poly.type
_entity_poly.pdbx_seq_one_letter_code
_entity_poly.pdbx_strand_id
1 'polypeptide(L)'
;EVNEIVASELPGIPSAVWTLKLSRGDQYDAYIVLSFTNATLVLSIGETVEEVNDSGFLTSVPTLAAQLLGGEGLIQVHPKGIRHIRSGQVNEWAAPQHRSIVAATTNEHQVAVALSSGEIVYFEMDSDGSLAEYDEKKEMFGTVTCLSLGEVPEGRLRSSFLAVGCDDSTVRVLSLDPETTLESKSVQALTAPPTSLAV
;
A
#
# COMPACT_ATOMS: atom_id res chain seq x y z
N GLU A 1 26.48 12.92 11.39
CA GLU A 1 26.65 11.90 12.44
C GLU A 1 25.29 11.26 12.66
N VAL A 2 25.20 9.93 12.58
CA VAL A 2 23.93 9.21 12.78
C VAL A 2 23.98 8.65 14.20
N ASN A 3 23.04 9.06 15.05
CA ASN A 3 22.93 8.56 16.41
C ASN A 3 21.96 7.39 16.45
N GLU A 4 22.50 6.18 16.63
CA GLU A 4 21.71 4.97 16.84
C GLU A 4 21.06 5.00 18.22
N ILE A 5 19.73 4.92 18.26
CA ILE A 5 18.97 4.97 19.52
C ILE A 5 18.78 3.56 20.09
N VAL A 6 18.51 2.58 19.22
CA VAL A 6 18.25 1.18 19.59
C VAL A 6 18.57 0.27 18.42
N ALA A 7 19.05 -0.94 18.72
CA ALA A 7 19.16 -2.05 17.78
C ALA A 7 18.60 -3.33 18.40
N SER A 8 17.97 -4.14 17.57
CA SER A 8 17.46 -5.47 17.92
C SER A 8 17.79 -6.45 16.81
N GLU A 9 18.13 -7.68 17.17
CA GLU A 9 18.35 -8.74 16.20
C GLU A 9 17.01 -9.22 15.64
N LEU A 10 16.96 -9.37 14.31
CA LEU A 10 15.78 -9.88 13.62
C LEU A 10 16.01 -11.35 13.22
N PRO A 11 14.94 -12.17 13.15
CA PRO A 11 15.03 -13.58 12.78
C PRO A 11 15.50 -13.81 11.34
N GLY A 12 15.54 -12.76 10.52
CA GLY A 12 16.01 -12.76 9.15
C GLY A 12 16.23 -11.35 8.63
N ILE A 13 16.50 -11.23 7.33
CA ILE A 13 16.67 -9.93 6.67
C ILE A 13 15.28 -9.46 6.19
N PRO A 14 14.70 -8.41 6.78
CA PRO A 14 13.45 -7.86 6.29
C PRO A 14 13.66 -7.20 4.92
N SER A 15 12.67 -7.33 4.04
CA SER A 15 12.63 -6.65 2.74
C SER A 15 11.98 -5.27 2.80
N ALA A 16 11.16 -5.00 3.81
CA ALA A 16 10.50 -3.70 3.99
C ALA A 16 10.09 -3.47 5.46
N VAL A 17 9.90 -2.20 5.82
CA VAL A 17 9.46 -1.75 7.15
C VAL A 17 8.47 -0.60 7.02
N TRP A 18 7.44 -0.59 7.86
CA TRP A 18 6.48 0.51 8.02
C TRP A 18 6.25 0.80 9.49
N THR A 19 5.94 2.06 9.80
CA THR A 19 5.42 2.45 11.12
C THR A 19 4.01 2.99 10.97
N LEU A 20 3.12 2.64 11.89
CA LEU A 20 1.69 2.92 11.79
C LEU A 20 1.14 3.43 13.11
N LYS A 21 0.32 4.47 13.03
CA LYS A 21 -0.59 4.88 14.11
C LYS A 21 -1.85 4.02 14.09
N LEU A 22 -2.55 3.93 15.21
CA LEU A 22 -3.88 3.31 15.27
C LEU A 22 -4.97 4.32 14.91
N SER A 23 -4.78 5.57 15.32
CA SER A 23 -5.65 6.68 14.99
C SER A 23 -4.87 7.83 14.38
N ARG A 24 -5.51 8.57 13.46
CA ARG A 24 -4.91 9.76 12.84
C ARG A 24 -4.59 10.85 13.87
N GLY A 25 -5.34 10.88 14.98
CA GLY A 25 -5.14 11.81 16.08
C GLY A 25 -3.98 11.45 17.02
N ASP A 26 -3.40 10.26 16.89
CA ASP A 26 -2.35 9.82 17.80
C ASP A 26 -1.06 10.62 17.58
N GLN A 27 -0.40 10.96 18.68
CA GLN A 27 0.89 11.65 18.61
C GLN A 27 2.01 10.73 18.12
N TYR A 28 1.95 9.46 18.52
CA TYR A 28 3.00 8.47 18.28
C TYR A 28 2.47 7.27 17.50
N ASP A 29 3.37 6.63 16.76
CA ASP A 29 3.08 5.37 16.09
C ASP A 29 2.97 4.24 17.13
N ALA A 30 2.13 3.25 16.83
CA ALA A 30 1.84 2.13 17.72
C ALA A 30 2.38 0.80 17.19
N TYR A 31 2.58 0.68 15.88
CA TYR A 31 3.09 -0.54 15.25
C TYR A 31 4.32 -0.30 14.38
N ILE A 32 5.21 -1.29 14.39
CA ILE A 32 6.26 -1.49 13.39
C ILE A 32 5.93 -2.78 12.65
N VAL A 33 5.74 -2.69 11.34
CA VAL A 33 5.44 -3.84 10.47
C VAL A 33 6.69 -4.15 9.64
N LEU A 34 7.20 -5.37 9.76
CA LEU A 34 8.37 -5.87 9.03
C LEU A 34 7.92 -6.96 8.05
N SER A 35 8.25 -6.80 6.78
CA SER A 35 8.00 -7.81 5.76
C SER A 35 9.26 -8.61 5.49
N PHE A 36 9.12 -9.94 5.41
CA PHE A 36 10.13 -10.89 4.99
C PHE A 36 9.64 -11.62 3.75
N THR A 37 10.52 -12.35 3.06
CA THR A 37 10.17 -13.07 1.82
C THR A 37 8.90 -13.93 1.93
N ASN A 38 8.67 -14.55 3.10
CA ASN A 38 7.57 -15.50 3.31
C ASN A 38 6.71 -15.19 4.56
N ALA A 39 6.90 -14.04 5.21
CA ALA A 39 6.23 -13.74 6.48
C ALA A 39 6.15 -12.23 6.73
N THR A 40 5.29 -11.84 7.67
CA THR A 40 5.21 -10.49 8.23
C THR A 40 5.33 -10.58 9.74
N LEU A 41 6.17 -9.75 10.34
CA LEU A 41 6.31 -9.59 11.79
C LEU A 41 5.71 -8.23 12.18
N VAL A 42 4.84 -8.22 13.18
CA VAL A 42 4.25 -6.99 13.70
C VAL A 42 4.71 -6.80 15.13
N LEU A 43 5.29 -5.64 15.40
CA LEU A 43 5.76 -5.24 16.72
C LEU A 43 4.91 -4.07 17.22
N SER A 44 4.56 -4.06 18.50
CA SER A 44 3.94 -2.92 19.15
C SER A 44 4.99 -2.00 19.78
N ILE A 45 4.69 -0.70 19.79
CA ILE A 45 5.51 0.33 20.40
C ILE A 45 4.87 0.72 21.73
N GLY A 46 5.50 0.31 22.83
CA GLY A 46 5.11 0.67 24.20
C GLY A 46 6.31 1.16 25.01
N GLU A 47 6.38 0.75 26.29
CA GLU A 47 7.61 0.93 27.10
C GLU A 47 8.77 0.11 26.53
N THR A 48 8.46 -1.08 26.03
CA THR A 48 9.35 -1.94 25.25
C THR A 48 8.70 -2.29 23.93
N VAL A 49 9.49 -2.80 22.98
CA VAL A 49 9.00 -3.25 21.68
C VAL A 49 8.76 -4.76 21.77
N GLU A 50 7.52 -5.18 21.55
CA GLU A 50 7.09 -6.58 21.68
C GLU A 50 6.37 -7.07 20.43
N GLU A 51 6.51 -8.36 20.10
CA GLU A 51 5.77 -8.98 19.01
C GLU A 51 4.29 -9.17 19.37
N VAL A 52 3.39 -8.78 18.46
CA VAL A 52 1.94 -8.89 18.65
C VAL A 52 1.30 -9.78 17.58
N ASN A 53 0.32 -10.57 18.01
CA ASN A 53 -0.37 -11.56 17.16
C ASN A 53 -1.84 -11.22 16.92
N ASP A 54 -2.40 -10.27 17.68
CA ASP A 54 -3.79 -9.83 17.64
C ASP A 54 -4.00 -8.52 16.86
N SER A 55 -2.99 -8.07 16.12
CA SER A 55 -3.03 -6.84 15.29
C SER A 55 -3.98 -6.93 14.09
N GLY A 56 -4.45 -8.13 13.73
CA GLY A 56 -5.28 -8.39 12.55
C GLY A 56 -4.48 -8.56 11.25
N PHE A 57 -3.19 -8.24 11.23
CA PHE A 57 -2.30 -8.49 10.09
C PHE A 57 -2.13 -9.99 9.85
N LEU A 58 -2.01 -10.37 8.59
CA LEU A 58 -1.65 -11.73 8.20
C LEU A 58 -0.12 -11.89 8.25
N THR A 59 0.36 -12.63 9.24
CA THR A 59 1.80 -12.83 9.50
C THR A 59 2.42 -13.94 8.65
N SER A 60 1.61 -14.78 8.01
CA SER A 60 2.05 -15.94 7.21
C SER A 60 2.41 -15.64 5.75
N VAL A 61 2.40 -14.36 5.37
CA VAL A 61 2.71 -13.88 4.01
C VAL A 61 3.55 -12.61 4.06
N PRO A 62 4.32 -12.28 3.00
CA PRO A 62 4.94 -10.96 2.88
C PRO A 62 3.87 -9.85 2.79
N THR A 63 4.20 -8.70 3.36
CA THR A 63 3.45 -7.45 3.19
C THR A 63 4.11 -6.61 2.09
N LEU A 64 3.30 -6.06 1.19
CA LEU A 64 3.72 -5.20 0.07
C LEU A 64 3.50 -3.72 0.38
N ALA A 65 2.46 -3.39 1.14
CA ALA A 65 2.19 -2.07 1.66
C ALA A 65 1.42 -2.17 2.97
N ALA A 66 1.69 -1.27 3.91
CA ALA A 66 0.92 -1.12 5.14
C ALA A 66 0.73 0.36 5.44
N GLN A 67 -0.49 0.76 5.80
CA GLN A 67 -0.83 2.16 6.05
C GLN A 67 -2.07 2.31 6.94
N LEU A 68 -2.12 3.39 7.72
CA LEU A 68 -3.36 3.90 8.31
C LEU A 68 -4.21 4.56 7.22
N LEU A 69 -5.37 3.99 6.95
CA LEU A 69 -6.40 4.47 6.06
C LEU A 69 -7.48 5.21 6.86
N GLY A 70 -7.76 6.44 6.47
CA GLY A 70 -8.74 7.31 7.12
C GLY A 70 -8.38 7.65 8.56
N GLY A 71 -9.36 7.53 9.45
CA GLY A 71 -9.21 7.89 10.87
C GLY A 71 -8.64 6.78 11.74
N GLU A 72 -9.04 5.53 11.52
CA GLU A 72 -8.83 4.41 12.45
C GLU A 72 -8.75 3.03 11.76
N GLY A 73 -8.58 2.97 10.43
CA GLY A 73 -8.51 1.72 9.66
C GLY A 73 -7.07 1.38 9.28
N LEU A 74 -6.61 0.16 9.49
CA LEU A 74 -5.30 -0.28 9.01
C LEU A 74 -5.46 -1.09 7.73
N ILE A 75 -4.60 -0.84 6.75
CA ILE A 75 -4.52 -1.62 5.51
C ILE A 75 -3.24 -2.44 5.52
N GLN A 76 -3.37 -3.70 5.13
CA GLN A 76 -2.27 -4.57 4.74
C GLN A 76 -2.51 -5.06 3.32
N VAL A 77 -1.63 -4.71 2.39
CA VAL A 77 -1.60 -5.31 1.05
C VAL A 77 -0.61 -6.47 1.05
N HIS A 78 -1.04 -7.65 0.62
CA HIS A 78 -0.20 -8.83 0.48
C HIS A 78 -0.43 -9.48 -0.90
N PRO A 79 0.40 -10.42 -1.37
CA PRO A 79 0.29 -10.94 -2.73
C PRO A 79 -1.06 -11.58 -3.09
N LYS A 80 -1.87 -11.97 -2.11
CA LYS A 80 -3.16 -12.64 -2.31
C LYS A 80 -4.38 -11.74 -2.10
N GLY A 81 -4.19 -10.49 -1.69
CA GLY A 81 -5.32 -9.64 -1.33
C GLY A 81 -4.96 -8.39 -0.55
N ILE A 82 -6.00 -7.69 -0.10
CA ILE A 82 -5.93 -6.50 0.74
C ILE A 82 -6.76 -6.78 1.98
N ARG A 83 -6.16 -6.63 3.17
CA ARG A 83 -6.87 -6.68 4.44
C ARG A 83 -7.11 -5.26 4.93
N HIS A 84 -8.35 -4.94 5.22
CA HIS A 84 -8.77 -3.73 5.89
C HIS A 84 -9.22 -4.09 7.31
N ILE A 85 -8.46 -3.62 8.30
CA ILE A 85 -8.60 -3.96 9.71
C ILE A 85 -9.18 -2.73 10.43
N ARG A 86 -10.39 -2.85 10.96
CA ARG A 86 -11.07 -1.76 11.66
C ARG A 86 -11.77 -2.29 12.90
N SER A 87 -11.49 -1.70 14.07
CA SER A 87 -12.10 -2.08 15.34
C SER A 87 -12.03 -3.60 15.62
N GLY A 88 -10.90 -4.24 15.27
CA GLY A 88 -10.69 -5.69 15.41
C GLY A 88 -11.38 -6.57 14.36
N GLN A 89 -12.20 -5.99 13.47
CA GLN A 89 -12.79 -6.70 12.34
C GLN A 89 -11.87 -6.61 11.13
N VAL A 90 -11.73 -7.73 10.42
CA VAL A 90 -10.94 -7.82 9.19
C VAL A 90 -11.88 -8.03 8.02
N ASN A 91 -11.88 -7.08 7.08
CA ASN A 91 -12.49 -7.23 5.77
C ASN A 91 -11.38 -7.50 4.75
N GLU A 92 -11.53 -8.56 3.96
CA GLU A 92 -10.49 -9.00 3.03
C GLU A 92 -11.00 -8.98 1.60
N TRP A 93 -10.33 -8.19 0.77
CA TRP A 93 -10.45 -8.27 -0.67
C TRP A 93 -9.49 -9.34 -1.19
N ALA A 94 -10.02 -10.39 -1.80
CA ALA A 94 -9.20 -11.46 -2.38
C ALA A 94 -8.82 -11.12 -3.82
N ALA A 95 -7.52 -11.26 -4.14
CA ALA A 95 -7.07 -11.12 -5.51
C ALA A 95 -7.71 -12.20 -6.42
N PRO A 96 -7.95 -11.91 -7.72
CA PRO A 96 -8.52 -12.87 -8.64
C PRO A 96 -7.74 -14.19 -8.69
N GLN A 97 -8.44 -15.31 -8.93
CA GLN A 97 -7.81 -16.63 -9.00
C GLN A 97 -6.65 -16.64 -10.01
N HIS A 98 -5.55 -17.27 -9.64
CA HIS A 98 -4.31 -17.37 -10.43
C HIS A 98 -3.58 -16.04 -10.71
N ARG A 99 -3.99 -14.93 -10.09
CA ARG A 99 -3.27 -13.66 -10.11
C ARG A 99 -2.76 -13.33 -8.72
N SER A 100 -1.67 -12.57 -8.65
CA SER A 100 -1.14 -12.04 -7.39
C SER A 100 -0.90 -10.55 -7.52
N ILE A 101 -0.96 -9.83 -6.40
CA ILE A 101 -0.52 -8.44 -6.33
C ILE A 101 1.02 -8.42 -6.40
N VAL A 102 1.57 -7.61 -7.30
CA VAL A 102 3.03 -7.49 -7.52
C VAL A 102 3.57 -6.12 -7.10
N ALA A 103 2.74 -5.09 -7.10
CA ALA A 103 3.06 -3.76 -6.60
C ALA A 103 1.82 -3.14 -5.96
N ALA A 104 2.04 -2.30 -4.95
CA ALA A 104 0.98 -1.62 -4.23
C ALA A 104 1.45 -0.23 -3.82
N THR A 105 0.52 0.71 -3.77
CA THR A 105 0.72 2.04 -3.21
C THR A 105 -0.56 2.46 -2.48
N THR A 106 -0.38 3.23 -1.42
CA THR A 106 -1.45 3.64 -0.52
C THR A 106 -1.27 5.11 -0.17
N ASN A 107 -2.37 5.80 0.08
CA ASN A 107 -2.36 7.07 0.81
C ASN A 107 -3.50 7.04 1.85
N GLU A 108 -3.83 8.21 2.42
CA GLU A 108 -4.82 8.28 3.50
C GLU A 108 -6.23 7.82 3.12
N HIS A 109 -6.62 7.88 1.84
CA HIS A 109 -8.00 7.59 1.40
C HIS A 109 -8.06 6.66 0.18
N GLN A 110 -6.93 6.29 -0.41
CA GLN A 110 -6.85 5.57 -1.67
C GLN A 110 -5.83 4.44 -1.59
N VAL A 111 -6.13 3.35 -2.27
CA VAL A 111 -5.23 2.21 -2.44
C VAL A 111 -5.22 1.83 -3.92
N ALA A 112 -4.03 1.67 -4.49
CA ALA A 112 -3.86 1.17 -5.85
C ALA A 112 -2.94 -0.04 -5.83
N VAL A 113 -3.34 -1.11 -6.52
CA VAL A 113 -2.57 -2.33 -6.62
C VAL A 113 -2.42 -2.74 -8.08
N ALA A 114 -1.25 -3.28 -8.42
CA ALA A 114 -0.99 -3.89 -9.70
C ALA A 114 -0.97 -5.41 -9.56
N LEU A 115 -1.68 -6.08 -10.45
CA LEU A 115 -1.70 -7.54 -10.55
C LEU A 115 -0.58 -8.04 -11.45
N SER A 116 -0.20 -9.31 -11.29
CA SER A 116 0.77 -10.01 -12.13
C SER A 116 0.36 -10.10 -13.62
N SER A 117 -0.89 -9.80 -13.94
CA SER A 117 -1.43 -9.64 -15.30
C SER A 117 -1.11 -8.29 -15.95
N GLY A 118 -0.62 -7.30 -15.20
CA GLY A 118 -0.45 -5.92 -15.66
C GLY A 118 -1.71 -5.04 -15.47
N GLU A 119 -2.78 -5.56 -14.88
CA GLU A 119 -3.96 -4.75 -14.54
C GLU A 119 -3.73 -3.96 -13.25
N ILE A 120 -4.17 -2.71 -13.25
CA ILE A 120 -4.33 -1.87 -12.07
C ILE A 120 -5.75 -2.00 -11.54
N VAL A 121 -5.85 -2.28 -10.25
CA VAL A 121 -7.09 -2.21 -9.47
C VAL A 121 -6.97 -1.04 -8.52
N TYR A 122 -7.97 -0.18 -8.51
CA TYR A 122 -8.01 1.03 -7.70
C TYR A 122 -9.14 0.94 -6.68
N PHE A 123 -8.85 1.42 -5.48
CA PHE A 123 -9.78 1.45 -4.37
C PHE A 123 -9.79 2.83 -3.73
N GLU A 124 -10.95 3.21 -3.23
CA GLU A 124 -11.15 4.45 -2.50
C GLU A 124 -11.96 4.19 -1.23
N MET A 125 -11.65 4.91 -0.17
CA MET A 125 -12.42 4.85 1.06
C MET A 125 -13.75 5.60 0.89
N ASP A 126 -14.86 4.94 1.20
CA ASP A 126 -16.18 5.56 1.22
C ASP A 126 -16.41 6.32 2.55
N SER A 127 -17.46 7.14 2.58
CA SER A 127 -17.93 7.92 3.72
C SER A 127 -18.23 7.10 4.98
N ASP A 128 -18.57 5.82 4.84
CA ASP A 128 -18.77 4.90 5.96
C ASP A 128 -17.45 4.30 6.49
N GLY A 129 -16.33 4.61 5.84
CA GLY A 129 -14.99 4.09 6.11
C GLY A 129 -14.73 2.71 5.55
N SER A 130 -15.58 2.18 4.67
CA SER A 130 -15.31 0.95 3.91
C SER A 130 -14.38 1.23 2.73
N LEU A 131 -13.68 0.20 2.25
CA LEU A 131 -12.82 0.30 1.08
C LEU A 131 -13.59 -0.20 -0.15
N ALA A 132 -13.89 0.69 -1.09
CA ALA A 132 -14.64 0.40 -2.31
C ALA A 132 -13.70 0.14 -3.49
N GLU A 133 -13.88 -0.97 -4.20
CA GLU A 133 -13.21 -1.23 -5.49
C GLU A 133 -13.87 -0.40 -6.59
N TYR A 134 -13.06 0.20 -7.46
CA TYR A 134 -13.57 0.81 -8.70
C TYR A 134 -13.87 -0.28 -9.73
N ASP A 135 -15.07 -0.22 -10.34
CA ASP A 135 -15.59 -1.28 -11.21
C ASP A 135 -14.68 -1.59 -12.41
N GLU A 136 -13.99 -0.58 -12.95
CA GLU A 136 -13.11 -0.74 -14.10
C GLU A 136 -11.65 -0.95 -13.69
N LYS A 137 -10.98 -1.87 -14.40
CA LYS A 137 -9.55 -2.17 -14.23
C LYS A 137 -8.78 -1.62 -15.41
N LYS A 138 -7.60 -1.07 -15.17
CA LYS A 138 -6.75 -0.52 -16.22
C LYS A 138 -5.63 -1.50 -16.58
N GLU A 139 -5.70 -2.07 -17.77
CA GLU A 139 -4.61 -2.90 -18.31
C GLU A 139 -3.44 -2.03 -18.78
N MET A 140 -2.22 -2.41 -18.36
CA MET A 140 -0.97 -1.82 -18.83
C MET A 140 -0.37 -2.65 -19.96
N PHE A 141 0.38 -1.99 -20.84
CA PHE A 141 1.06 -2.64 -21.96
C PHE A 141 2.23 -3.54 -21.53
N GLY A 142 2.78 -3.30 -20.34
CA GLY A 142 3.91 -4.03 -19.78
C GLY A 142 3.65 -4.43 -18.32
N THR A 143 4.58 -5.17 -17.74
CA THR A 143 4.50 -5.55 -16.32
C THR A 143 4.74 -4.32 -15.46
N VAL A 144 3.84 -4.07 -14.51
CA VAL A 144 4.00 -2.94 -13.58
C VAL A 144 5.12 -3.26 -12.58
N THR A 145 6.10 -2.37 -12.49
CA THR A 145 7.27 -2.53 -11.62
C THR A 145 7.16 -1.73 -10.34
N CYS A 146 6.50 -0.56 -10.38
CA CYS A 146 6.33 0.31 -9.22
C CYS A 146 5.11 1.24 -9.40
N LEU A 147 4.50 1.62 -8.28
CA LEU A 147 3.35 2.53 -8.22
C LEU A 147 3.64 3.64 -7.22
N SER A 148 3.04 4.81 -7.42
CA SER A 148 3.05 5.88 -6.42
C SER A 148 1.76 6.70 -6.45
N LEU A 149 1.08 6.73 -5.31
CA LEU A 149 0.04 7.70 -4.97
C LEU A 149 0.67 8.83 -4.16
N GLY A 150 0.39 10.07 -4.56
CA GLY A 150 0.71 11.23 -3.73
C GLY A 150 -0.24 11.34 -2.52
N GLU A 151 0.16 12.13 -1.54
CA GLU A 151 -0.69 12.46 -0.39
C GLU A 151 -1.99 13.16 -0.82
N VAL A 152 -3.02 13.07 0.03
CA VAL A 152 -4.30 13.76 -0.20
C VAL A 152 -4.14 15.22 0.23
N PRO A 153 -4.27 16.21 -0.69
CA PRO A 153 -4.13 17.62 -0.31
C PRO A 153 -5.21 18.08 0.66
N GLU A 154 -4.89 19.04 1.54
CA GLU A 154 -5.88 19.62 2.45
C GLU A 154 -7.12 20.13 1.71
N GLY A 155 -8.30 19.76 2.22
CA GLY A 155 -9.58 20.12 1.62
C GLY A 155 -10.00 19.27 0.42
N ARG A 156 -9.19 18.27 0.02
CA ARG A 156 -9.58 17.25 -0.97
C ARG A 156 -9.87 15.91 -0.30
N LEU A 157 -10.62 15.08 -1.02
CA LEU A 157 -10.91 13.70 -0.63
C LEU A 157 -9.89 12.70 -1.20
N ARG A 158 -9.15 13.10 -2.23
CA ARG A 158 -8.24 12.23 -2.97
C ARG A 158 -7.11 13.02 -3.63
N SER A 159 -6.02 12.31 -3.92
CA SER A 159 -5.05 12.73 -4.91
C SER A 159 -5.61 12.50 -6.31
N SER A 160 -5.34 13.44 -7.23
CA SER A 160 -5.85 13.40 -8.60
C SER A 160 -5.02 12.50 -9.53
N PHE A 161 -3.87 12.00 -9.08
CA PHE A 161 -2.92 11.30 -9.96
C PHE A 161 -2.36 10.02 -9.34
N LEU A 162 -2.20 9.01 -10.18
CA LEU A 162 -1.43 7.80 -9.92
C LEU A 162 -0.26 7.72 -10.91
N ALA A 163 0.95 7.58 -10.40
CA ALA A 163 2.12 7.28 -11.24
C ALA A 163 2.35 5.77 -11.31
N VAL A 164 2.55 5.26 -12.52
CA VAL A 164 2.71 3.83 -12.83
C VAL A 164 3.99 3.65 -13.63
N GLY A 165 4.94 2.87 -13.10
CA GLY A 165 6.15 2.46 -13.79
C GLY A 165 6.00 1.06 -14.37
N CYS A 166 6.49 0.85 -15.59
CA CYS A 166 6.39 -0.41 -16.32
C CYS A 166 7.76 -0.90 -16.82
N ASP A 167 7.89 -2.21 -17.02
CA ASP A 167 9.09 -2.88 -17.54
C ASP A 167 9.48 -2.47 -18.97
N ASP A 168 8.57 -1.86 -19.72
CA ASP A 168 8.80 -1.25 -21.03
C ASP A 168 9.62 0.07 -20.97
N SER A 169 10.20 0.39 -19.81
CA SER A 169 10.92 1.64 -19.53
C SER A 169 10.05 2.88 -19.71
N THR A 170 8.76 2.78 -19.36
CA THR A 170 7.86 3.94 -19.33
C THR A 170 7.34 4.23 -17.92
N VAL A 171 7.07 5.52 -17.68
CA VAL A 171 6.25 5.99 -16.56
C VAL A 171 5.01 6.63 -17.14
N ARG A 172 3.85 6.29 -16.58
CA ARG A 172 2.54 6.79 -16.98
C ARG A 172 1.90 7.49 -15.80
N VAL A 173 1.24 8.61 -16.07
CA VAL A 173 0.40 9.29 -15.09
C VAL A 173 -1.05 9.04 -15.46
N LEU A 174 -1.78 8.40 -14.56
CA LEU A 174 -3.21 8.19 -14.68
C LEU A 174 -3.97 9.21 -13.81
N SER A 175 -5.14 9.62 -14.27
CA SER A 175 -6.05 10.44 -13.46
C SER A 175 -6.86 9.58 -12.50
N LEU A 176 -7.17 10.14 -11.33
CA LEU A 176 -8.06 9.57 -10.32
C LEU A 176 -9.25 10.49 -10.04
N ASP A 177 -9.43 11.54 -10.86
CA ASP A 177 -10.61 12.38 -10.79
C ASP A 177 -11.84 11.58 -11.26
N PRO A 178 -13.01 11.71 -10.60
CA PRO A 178 -14.18 10.85 -10.84
C PRO A 178 -14.58 10.70 -12.31
N GLU A 179 -14.52 11.78 -13.09
CA GLU A 179 -14.94 11.82 -14.49
C GLU A 179 -13.96 11.12 -15.44
N THR A 180 -12.69 10.96 -15.04
CA THR A 180 -11.62 10.43 -15.90
C THR A 180 -10.75 9.41 -15.15
N THR A 181 -11.38 8.63 -14.28
CA THR A 181 -10.71 7.68 -13.40
C THR A 181 -9.94 6.64 -14.23
N LEU A 182 -8.67 6.45 -13.91
CA LEU A 182 -7.69 5.59 -14.60
C LEU A 182 -7.41 5.95 -16.08
N GLU A 183 -7.83 7.13 -16.55
CA GLU A 183 -7.44 7.63 -17.86
C GLU A 183 -5.97 8.06 -17.88
N SER A 184 -5.27 7.69 -18.94
CA SER A 184 -3.87 8.09 -19.14
C SER A 184 -3.79 9.58 -19.49
N LYS A 185 -3.16 10.38 -18.63
CA LYS A 185 -2.93 11.81 -18.86
C LYS A 185 -1.60 12.09 -19.54
N SER A 186 -0.55 11.35 -19.18
CA SER A 186 0.77 11.49 -19.80
C SER A 186 1.57 10.19 -19.75
N VAL A 187 2.56 10.09 -20.63
CA VAL A 187 3.53 9.01 -20.68
C VAL A 187 4.92 9.58 -20.96
N GLN A 188 5.91 9.03 -20.28
CA GLN A 188 7.31 9.40 -20.46
C GLN A 188 8.17 8.15 -20.58
N ALA A 189 8.98 8.10 -21.63
CA ALA A 189 10.00 7.07 -21.78
C ALA A 189 11.21 7.39 -20.89
N LEU A 190 11.79 6.35 -20.31
CA LEU A 190 12.99 6.37 -19.48
C LEU A 190 14.13 5.64 -20.18
N THR A 191 15.34 5.78 -19.64
CA THR A 191 16.53 5.09 -20.13
C THR A 191 16.61 3.62 -19.70
N ALA A 192 15.83 3.23 -18.69
CA ALA A 192 15.74 1.88 -18.14
C ALA A 192 14.40 1.69 -17.41
N PRO A 193 13.99 0.44 -17.10
CA PRO A 193 12.81 0.16 -16.31
C PRO A 193 12.84 0.86 -14.94
N PRO A 194 11.81 1.62 -14.55
CA PRO A 194 11.73 2.24 -13.24
C PRO A 194 11.55 1.17 -12.16
N THR A 195 12.23 1.33 -11.04
CA THR A 195 12.15 0.42 -9.88
C THR A 195 11.42 1.04 -8.69
N SER A 196 11.27 2.36 -8.66
CA SER A 196 10.54 3.09 -7.62
C SER A 196 10.04 4.43 -8.16
N LEU A 197 8.93 4.91 -7.60
CA LEU A 197 8.34 6.21 -7.85
C LEU A 197 7.96 6.85 -6.51
N ALA A 198 8.09 8.17 -6.42
CA ALA A 198 7.61 8.97 -5.31
C ALA A 198 7.03 10.26 -5.89
N VAL A 199 5.78 10.55 -5.56
CA VAL A 199 4.99 11.69 -6.07
C VAL A 199 4.58 12.58 -4.90
#